data_AF-A0A8X7U5M0-F1
#
_entry.id   AF-A0A8X7U5M0-F1
#
_cell.length_a   1.000
_cell.length_b   1.000
_cell.length_c   1.000
_cell.angle_alpha   90.00
_cell.angle_beta   90.00
_cell.angle_gamma   90.00
#
_symmetry.space_group_name_H-M   'P 1'
#
loop_
_entity.id
_entity.type
_entity.pdbx_description
1 polymer ?
#
loop_
_entity_poly.entity_id
_entity_poly.type
_entity_poly.pdbx_seq_one_letter_code
_entity_poly.pdbx_strand_id
1 'polypeptide(L)'
;VKFARRIFEKHSDVALVLRAKNKHLRTACMNVLLCLIETSCLAPGELSSEDLVEADNALAYVKNAGFKVDWLEKKLTKVKENKGKVHIGEIRMRELEEELKNLKQKSLEVEALLEKEKADVLAAKTHLTLDEFV
;
A
#
# COMPACT_ATOMS: atom_id res chain seq x y z
N VAL A 1 14.91 18.68 -12.19
CA VAL A 1 16.38 18.96 -12.30
C VAL A 1 17.18 18.60 -11.04
N LYS A 2 16.85 19.10 -9.83
CA LYS A 2 17.63 18.80 -8.60
C LYS A 2 17.60 17.32 -8.19
N PHE A 3 16.46 16.65 -8.36
CA PHE A 3 16.28 15.24 -8.00
C PHE A 3 17.13 14.29 -8.86
N ALA A 4 16.99 14.38 -10.19
CA ALA A 4 17.81 13.64 -11.14
C ALA A 4 19.31 13.84 -10.89
N ARG A 5 19.74 15.08 -10.60
CA ARG A 5 21.16 15.37 -10.30
C ARG A 5 21.68 14.56 -9.12
N ARG A 6 20.94 14.49 -8.00
CA ARG A 6 21.33 13.71 -6.82
C ARG A 6 21.42 12.21 -7.11
N ILE A 7 20.53 11.69 -7.93
CA ILE A 7 20.56 10.28 -8.36
C ILE A 7 21.86 10.01 -9.14
N PHE A 8 22.19 10.85 -10.12
CA PHE A 8 23.42 10.69 -10.91
C PHE A 8 24.70 10.94 -10.12
N GLU A 9 24.68 11.80 -9.10
CA GLU A 9 25.81 11.97 -8.16
C GLU A 9 26.04 10.69 -7.34
N LYS A 10 24.97 10.03 -6.89
CA LYS A 10 25.04 8.79 -6.10
C LYS A 10 25.33 7.56 -6.95
N HIS A 11 24.90 7.57 -8.20
CA HIS A 11 25.00 6.48 -9.17
C HIS A 11 25.69 6.97 -10.43
N SER A 12 26.92 7.47 -10.27
CA SER A 12 27.70 8.06 -11.38
C SER A 12 28.06 7.04 -12.46
N ASP A 13 28.02 5.75 -12.13
CA ASP A 13 28.22 4.63 -13.04
C ASP A 13 27.13 4.51 -14.12
N VAL A 14 25.94 5.07 -13.86
CA VAL A 14 24.84 5.18 -14.83
C VAL A 14 25.25 6.06 -16.01
N ALA A 15 26.00 7.14 -15.77
CA ALA A 15 26.38 8.09 -16.81
C ALA A 15 27.50 7.58 -17.74
N LEU A 16 28.15 6.47 -17.38
CA LEU A 16 29.42 6.06 -18.00
C LEU A 16 29.28 5.22 -19.27
N VAL A 17 28.09 4.75 -19.65
CA VAL A 17 27.98 3.80 -20.76
C VAL A 17 26.74 4.08 -21.59
N LEU A 18 26.84 5.06 -22.49
CA LEU A 18 25.94 5.12 -23.63
C LEU A 18 26.72 4.88 -24.91
N ARG A 19 26.49 3.73 -25.54
CA ARG A 19 27.20 3.32 -26.76
C ARG A 19 26.70 4.06 -28.02
N ALA A 20 25.59 4.80 -27.92
CA ALA A 20 24.98 5.48 -29.05
C ALA A 20 25.76 6.73 -29.48
N LYS A 21 26.24 6.75 -30.73
CA LYS A 21 26.93 7.90 -31.34
C LYS A 21 25.96 9.06 -31.68
N ASN A 22 24.69 8.75 -31.94
CA ASN A 22 23.68 9.73 -32.36
C ASN A 22 23.08 10.50 -31.17
N LYS A 23 23.19 11.84 -31.18
CA LYS A 23 22.69 12.73 -30.12
C LYS A 23 21.21 12.52 -29.77
N HIS A 24 20.33 12.36 -30.76
CA HIS A 24 18.89 12.18 -30.52
C HIS A 24 18.59 10.88 -29.78
N LEU A 25 19.27 9.79 -30.15
CA LEU A 25 19.17 8.52 -29.43
C LEU A 25 19.63 8.65 -27.98
N ARG A 26 20.70 9.43 -27.73
CA ARG A 26 21.16 9.70 -26.35
C ARG A 26 20.10 10.41 -25.53
N THR A 27 19.49 11.45 -26.11
CA THR A 27 18.42 12.19 -25.45
C THR A 27 17.22 11.30 -25.17
N ALA A 28 16.77 10.49 -26.14
CA ALA A 28 15.65 9.57 -25.96
C ALA A 28 15.92 8.55 -24.84
N CYS A 29 17.11 7.92 -24.84
CA CYS A 29 17.51 7.00 -23.78
C CYS A 29 17.54 7.65 -22.40
N MET A 30 18.08 8.86 -22.29
CA MET A 30 18.09 9.60 -21.02
C MET A 30 16.68 9.95 -20.55
N ASN A 31 15.77 10.29 -21.45
CA ASN A 31 14.37 10.54 -21.09
C ASN A 31 13.70 9.27 -20.55
N VAL A 32 13.89 8.12 -21.21
CA VAL A 32 13.35 6.83 -20.72
C VAL A 32 13.90 6.51 -19.33
N LEU A 33 15.20 6.70 -19.11
CA LEU A 33 15.82 6.50 -17.80
C LEU A 33 15.21 7.43 -16.74
N LEU A 34 15.01 8.71 -17.05
CA LEU A 34 14.40 9.67 -16.12
C LEU A 34 12.96 9.27 -15.78
N CYS A 35 12.14 8.91 -16.77
CA CYS A 35 10.78 8.42 -16.55
C CYS A 35 10.78 7.19 -15.64
N LEU A 36 11.65 6.20 -15.90
CA LEU A 36 11.75 5.00 -15.07
C LEU A 36 12.14 5.33 -13.62
N ILE A 37 13.06 6.27 -13.41
CA ILE A 37 13.45 6.72 -12.08
C ILE A 37 12.26 7.37 -11.37
N GLU A 38 11.50 8.21 -12.06
CA GLU A 38 10.30 8.88 -11.52
C GLU A 38 9.22 7.86 -11.14
N THR A 39 8.88 6.94 -12.04
CA THR A 39 7.94 5.83 -11.78
C THR A 39 8.38 5.00 -10.58
N SER A 40 9.68 4.70 -10.47
CA SER A 40 10.24 3.93 -9.34
C SER A 40 10.28 4.72 -8.01
N CYS A 41 9.88 5.99 -8.00
CA CYS A 41 9.75 6.81 -6.78
C CYS A 41 8.30 7.00 -6.34
N LEU A 42 7.32 6.64 -7.16
CA LEU A 42 5.91 6.70 -6.81
C LEU A 42 5.56 5.68 -5.73
N ALA A 43 4.46 5.93 -5.02
CA ALA A 43 3.99 4.99 -4.03
C ALA A 43 3.49 3.70 -4.72
N PRO A 44 3.69 2.51 -4.14
CA PRO A 44 3.27 1.25 -4.75
C PRO A 44 1.77 1.18 -5.10
N GLY A 45 0.92 1.89 -4.35
CA GLY A 45 -0.53 1.96 -4.59
C GLY A 45 -0.93 2.91 -5.74
N GLU A 46 -0.07 3.84 -6.14
CA GLU A 46 -0.34 4.77 -7.25
C GLU A 46 -0.02 4.16 -8.62
N LEU A 47 0.83 3.14 -8.65
CA LEU A 47 1.19 2.45 -9.88
C LEU A 47 0.10 1.46 -10.24
N SER A 48 -0.28 1.36 -11.51
CA SER A 48 -1.12 0.28 -12.05
C SER A 48 -0.30 -0.98 -12.35
N SER A 49 -0.93 -2.06 -12.82
CA SER A 49 -0.18 -3.21 -13.37
C SER A 49 0.51 -2.84 -14.68
N GLU A 50 -0.14 -2.02 -15.50
CA GLU A 50 0.40 -1.54 -16.78
C GLU A 50 1.65 -0.69 -16.57
N ASP A 51 1.64 0.22 -15.59
CA ASP A 51 2.80 1.06 -15.26
C ASP A 51 4.02 0.22 -14.85
N LEU A 52 3.79 -0.92 -14.19
CA LEU A 52 4.86 -1.83 -13.80
C LEU A 52 5.42 -2.63 -14.98
N VAL A 53 4.57 -3.00 -15.95
CA VAL A 53 5.00 -3.64 -17.20
C VAL A 53 5.80 -2.65 -18.04
N GLU A 54 5.32 -1.41 -18.17
CA GLU A 54 6.04 -0.37 -18.90
C GLU A 54 7.37 -0.02 -18.22
N ALA A 55 7.41 -0.01 -16.89
CA ALA A 55 8.67 0.15 -16.15
C ALA A 55 9.67 -1.00 -16.44
N ASP A 56 9.21 -2.24 -16.57
CA ASP A 56 10.08 -3.37 -16.96
C ASP A 56 10.60 -3.22 -18.39
N ASN A 57 9.72 -2.81 -19.32
CA ASN A 57 10.10 -2.56 -20.71
C ASN A 57 11.15 -1.45 -20.80
N ALA A 58 10.92 -0.34 -20.08
CA ALA A 58 11.86 0.76 -19.98
C ALA A 58 13.20 0.32 -19.36
N LEU A 59 13.17 -0.51 -18.31
CA LEU A 59 14.37 -1.05 -17.67
C LEU A 59 15.18 -1.93 -18.64
N ALA A 60 14.51 -2.82 -19.38
CA ALA A 60 15.15 -3.65 -20.40
C ALA A 60 15.75 -2.78 -21.52
N TYR A 61 15.04 -1.76 -21.97
CA TYR A 61 15.52 -0.81 -22.97
C TYR A 61 16.80 -0.10 -22.52
N VAL A 62 16.83 0.46 -21.31
CA VAL A 62 18.03 1.17 -20.82
C VAL A 62 19.21 0.22 -20.59
N LYS A 63 18.97 -1.01 -20.12
CA LYS A 63 20.02 -2.04 -20.03
C LYS A 63 20.59 -2.37 -21.41
N ASN A 64 19.74 -2.56 -22.41
CA ASN A 64 20.15 -2.82 -23.80
C ASN A 64 20.91 -1.64 -24.41
N ALA A 65 20.59 -0.40 -24.01
CA ALA A 65 21.34 0.80 -24.40
C ALA A 65 22.74 0.90 -23.74
N GLY A 66 23.04 0.01 -22.79
CA GLY A 66 24.33 -0.13 -22.13
C GLY A 66 24.40 0.45 -20.72
N PHE A 67 23.30 1.01 -20.20
CA PHE A 67 23.30 1.60 -18.86
C PHE A 67 23.48 0.54 -17.78
N LYS A 68 24.33 0.85 -16.80
CA LYS A 68 24.45 0.07 -15.56
C LYS A 68 23.40 0.58 -14.56
N VAL A 69 22.29 -0.14 -14.44
CA VAL A 69 21.11 0.28 -13.65
C VAL A 69 20.62 -0.80 -12.68
N ASP A 70 21.51 -1.66 -12.19
CA ASP A 70 21.17 -2.75 -11.26
C ASP A 70 20.51 -2.23 -9.97
N TRP A 71 20.87 -1.01 -9.54
CA TRP A 71 20.24 -0.36 -8.40
C TRP A 71 18.76 -0.02 -8.67
N LEU A 72 18.42 0.35 -9.91
CA LEU A 72 17.07 0.72 -10.32
C LEU A 72 16.21 -0.54 -10.48
N GLU A 73 16.79 -1.62 -10.98
CA GLU A 73 16.17 -2.95 -10.99
C GLU A 73 15.80 -3.41 -9.57
N LYS A 74 16.75 -3.40 -8.63
CA LYS A 74 16.49 -3.74 -7.22
C LYS A 74 15.40 -2.86 -6.62
N LYS A 75 15.38 -1.58 -6.96
CA LYS A 75 14.36 -0.65 -6.49
C LYS A 75 12.98 -1.00 -7.06
N LEU A 76 12.89 -1.29 -8.35
CA LEU A 76 11.64 -1.67 -9.02
C LEU A 76 11.09 -2.99 -8.46
N THR A 77 11.95 -3.98 -8.20
CA THR A 77 11.55 -5.22 -7.51
C THR A 77 10.93 -4.94 -6.15
N LYS A 78 11.57 -4.08 -5.34
CA LYS A 78 11.04 -3.69 -4.03
C LYS A 78 9.69 -2.96 -4.13
N VAL A 79 9.49 -2.12 -5.14
CA VAL A 79 8.20 -1.44 -5.38
C VAL A 79 7.11 -2.47 -5.67
N LYS A 80 7.38 -3.48 -6.52
CA LYS A 80 6.44 -4.57 -6.84
C LYS A 80 6.09 -5.41 -5.62
N GLU A 81 7.09 -5.81 -4.82
CA GLU A 81 6.87 -6.55 -3.57
C GLU A 81 6.00 -5.76 -2.59
N ASN A 82 6.29 -4.46 -2.43
CA ASN A 82 5.52 -3.61 -1.54
C ASN A 82 4.08 -3.44 -2.03
N LYS A 83 3.86 -3.36 -3.35
CA LYS A 83 2.51 -3.31 -3.92
C LYS A 83 1.69 -4.55 -3.55
N GLY A 84 2.30 -5.73 -3.66
CA GLY A 84 1.67 -6.98 -3.21
C GLY A 84 1.30 -6.95 -1.73
N LYS A 85 2.22 -6.47 -0.87
CA LYS A 85 1.97 -6.33 0.57
C LYS A 85 0.84 -5.35 0.89
N VAL A 86 0.81 -4.19 0.21
CA VAL A 86 -0.27 -3.20 0.36
C VAL A 86 -1.60 -3.83 0.00
N HIS A 87 -1.70 -4.50 -1.15
CA HIS A 87 -2.94 -5.12 -1.59
C HIS A 87 -3.46 -6.18 -0.61
N ILE A 88 -2.58 -7.07 -0.13
CA ILE A 88 -2.93 -8.08 0.88
C ILE A 88 -3.36 -7.40 2.19
N GLY A 89 -2.64 -6.35 2.61
CA GLY A 89 -2.96 -5.56 3.79
C GLY A 89 -4.34 -4.89 3.71
N GLU A 90 -4.68 -4.32 2.55
CA GLU A 90 -5.99 -3.69 2.30
C GLU A 90 -7.14 -4.70 2.32
N ILE A 91 -6.93 -5.91 1.77
CA ILE A 91 -7.92 -7.00 1.88
C ILE A 91 -8.13 -7.36 3.35
N ARG A 92 -7.03 -7.61 4.08
CA ARG A 92 -7.10 -7.99 5.49
C ARG A 92 -7.73 -6.91 6.37
N MET A 93 -7.47 -5.64 6.06
CA MET A 93 -8.07 -4.51 6.74
C MET A 93 -9.58 -4.51 6.59
N ARG A 94 -10.11 -4.70 5.37
CA ARG A 94 -11.56 -4.77 5.13
C ARG A 94 -12.22 -5.95 5.84
N GLU A 95 -11.56 -7.12 5.89
CA GLU A 95 -12.05 -8.28 6.65
C GLU A 95 -12.19 -7.93 8.14
N LEU A 96 -11.16 -7.32 8.73
CA LEU A 96 -11.16 -6.94 10.14
C LEU A 96 -12.18 -5.84 10.45
N GLU A 97 -12.40 -4.90 9.53
CA GLU A 97 -13.43 -3.87 9.66
C GLU A 97 -14.84 -4.49 9.72
N GLU A 98 -15.11 -5.50 8.89
CA GLU A 98 -16.39 -6.21 8.89
C GLU A 98 -16.56 -7.10 10.14
N GLU A 99 -15.51 -7.80 10.57
CA GLU A 99 -15.51 -8.54 11.83
C GLU A 99 -15.80 -7.61 13.02
N LEU A 100 -15.15 -6.44 13.07
CA LEU A 100 -15.35 -5.45 14.12
C LEU A 100 -16.78 -4.91 14.13
N LYS A 101 -17.36 -4.65 12.96
CA LYS A 101 -18.76 -4.20 12.83
C LYS A 101 -19.73 -5.26 13.37
N ASN A 102 -19.52 -6.53 13.02
CA ASN A 102 -20.33 -7.64 13.50
C ASN A 102 -20.21 -7.83 15.02
N LEU A 103 -19.01 -7.71 15.59
CA LEU A 103 -18.80 -7.78 17.03
C LEU A 103 -19.49 -6.62 17.78
N LYS A 104 -19.43 -5.40 17.25
CA LYS A 104 -20.16 -4.25 17.81
C LYS A 104 -21.67 -4.50 17.85
N GLN A 105 -22.24 -5.03 16.77
CA GLN A 105 -23.67 -5.36 16.71
C GLN A 105 -24.05 -6.40 17.78
N LYS A 106 -23.29 -7.49 17.89
CA LYS A 106 -23.50 -8.51 18.93
C LYS A 106 -23.36 -7.95 20.35
N SER A 107 -22.43 -7.01 20.56
CA SER A 107 -22.25 -6.36 21.85
C SER A 107 -23.51 -5.57 22.25
N LEU A 108 -24.12 -4.84 21.31
CA LEU A 108 -25.36 -4.09 21.58
C LEU A 108 -26.54 -5.03 21.90
N GLU A 109 -26.63 -6.18 21.22
CA GLU A 109 -27.65 -7.19 21.52
C GLU A 109 -27.49 -7.76 22.93
N VAL A 110 -26.26 -8.09 23.33
CA VAL A 110 -25.97 -8.57 24.69
C VAL A 110 -26.22 -7.49 25.75
N GLU A 111 -25.86 -6.24 25.46
CA GLU A 111 -26.13 -5.12 26.36
C GLU A 111 -27.63 -4.91 26.58
N ALA A 112 -28.44 -4.99 25.52
CA ALA A 112 -29.91 -4.91 25.63
C ALA A 112 -30.50 -6.07 26.46
N LEU A 113 -30.00 -7.29 26.28
CA LEU A 113 -30.43 -8.45 27.09
C LEU A 113 -30.06 -8.28 28.56
N LEU A 114 -28.87 -7.75 28.84
CA LEU A 114 -28.40 -7.49 30.20
C LEU A 114 -29.27 -6.43 30.90
N GLU A 115 -29.59 -5.32 30.22
CA GLU A 115 -30.45 -4.29 30.80
C GLU A 115 -31.87 -4.79 31.07
N LYS A 116 -32.41 -5.64 30.18
CA LYS A 116 -33.69 -6.30 30.43
C LYS A 116 -33.65 -7.18 31.68
N GLU A 117 -32.66 -8.06 31.80
CA GLU A 117 -32.53 -8.96 32.95
C GLU A 117 -32.36 -8.19 34.27
N LYS A 118 -31.60 -7.09 34.25
CA LYS A 118 -31.48 -6.20 35.42
C LYS A 118 -32.83 -5.62 35.85
N ALA A 119 -33.65 -5.18 34.89
CA ALA A 119 -34.99 -4.67 35.17
C ALA A 119 -35.91 -5.76 35.73
N ASP A 120 -35.88 -6.96 35.15
CA ASP A 120 -36.66 -8.11 35.61
C ASP A 120 -36.27 -8.52 37.05
N VAL A 121 -34.98 -8.59 37.36
CA VAL A 121 -34.47 -8.84 38.72
C VAL A 121 -34.87 -7.75 39.71
N LEU A 122 -34.86 -6.47 39.29
CA LEU A 122 -35.29 -5.36 40.14
C LEU A 122 -36.79 -5.47 40.48
N ALA A 123 -37.62 -5.76 39.48
CA ALA A 123 -39.07 -5.93 39.65
C ALA A 123 -39.41 -7.12 40.57
N ALA A 124 -38.71 -8.25 40.42
CA ALA A 124 -38.90 -9.41 41.29
C ALA A 124 -38.57 -9.12 42.77
N LYS A 125 -37.58 -8.27 43.03
CA LYS A 125 -37.21 -7.85 44.41
C LYS A 125 -38.26 -6.96 45.07
N THR A 126 -39.00 -6.18 44.29
CA THR A 126 -39.99 -5.23 44.84
C THR A 126 -41.27 -5.89 45.36
N HIS A 127 -41.58 -7.14 44.96
CA HIS A 127 -42.76 -7.89 45.40
C HIS A 127 -42.64 -8.55 46.80
N LEU A 128 -41.69 -8.14 47.64
CA LEU A 128 -41.52 -8.65 49.02
C LEU A 128 -41.85 -7.60 50.08
N THR A 129 -42.77 -6.67 49.81
CA THR A 129 -43.20 -5.68 50.80
C THR A 129 -44.20 -6.30 51.78
N LEU A 130 -43.96 -6.06 53.08
CA LEU A 130 -44.68 -6.61 54.23
C LEU A 130 -46.20 -6.31 54.25
N ASP A 131 -46.65 -5.37 53.41
CA ASP A 131 -48.07 -4.98 53.26
C ASP A 131 -48.94 -6.05 52.58
N GLU A 132 -48.35 -7.08 51.95
CA GLU A 132 -49.13 -8.21 51.41
C GLU A 132 -49.53 -9.26 52.48
N PHE A 133 -49.07 -9.11 53.73
CA PHE A 133 -49.29 -10.05 54.83
C PHE A 133 -50.18 -9.52 55.99
N VAL A 134 -50.79 -8.33 55.84
CA VAL A 134 -51.73 -7.72 56.81
C VAL A 134 -53.08 -7.49 56.16
#